data_AF-A0A2G2VQ47-F1
#
_entry.id   AF-A0A2G2VQ47-F1
#
_cell.length_a   1.000
_cell.length_b   1.000
_cell.length_c   1.000
_cell.angle_alpha   90.00
_cell.angle_beta   90.00
_cell.angle_gamma   90.00
#
_symmetry.space_group_name_H-M   'P 1'
#
loop_
_entity.id
_entity.type
_entity.pdbx_description
1 polymer ?
#
loop_
_entity_poly.entity_id
_entity_poly.type
_entity_poly.pdbx_seq_one_letter_code
_entity_poly.pdbx_strand_id
1 'polypeptide(L)'
;MKQIEELYISDCNSLTSLPTSTLPSTLKHITICRCRKLKLDLHECDSISSAESVPRARTLSIWSCQNLTRFLIPNGTERLDIRCCENLEILSVACGIQMTTLIISECKKLKWLPEGMQELLPSLEELRLSDCPEIESFPDGGLPFNLQLLVIESCKKLVNGQKGWCLHRLPSLRALDSYHDGSDEQIVGGENWELPCSIQSLTIDNLKTLSSQLLKSLTSLEYLDTRKLPQIQSLLEQGPPSSLSKLHLYLHNELHSLPTKGLRHLTSLQSLEISSCHQLQSLPESGLPSSLSEMTIRDCPNLQSLPIKWIASSLSKLSICSCPLLKPLLEFDKGEYWPEIAHIPQIYIGVTIFDHESECL
;
A
#
# COMPACT_ATOMS: atom_id res chain seq x y z
N MET A 1 27.43 -25.32 -21.05
CA MET A 1 26.83 -24.01 -21.40
C MET A 1 26.87 -23.14 -20.17
N LYS A 2 27.10 -21.83 -20.32
CA LYS A 2 27.34 -20.90 -19.20
C LYS A 2 26.19 -20.95 -18.18
N GLN A 3 26.54 -20.95 -16.89
CA GLN A 3 25.66 -20.86 -15.71
C GLN A 3 25.09 -19.43 -15.60
N ILE A 4 24.35 -18.98 -16.60
CA ILE A 4 23.75 -17.65 -16.54
C ILE A 4 22.53 -17.74 -15.62
N GLU A 5 22.60 -17.06 -14.48
CA GLU A 5 21.50 -16.96 -13.52
C GLU A 5 20.70 -15.66 -13.71
N GLU A 6 21.33 -14.62 -14.24
CA GLU A 6 20.72 -13.31 -14.46
C GLU A 6 21.00 -12.83 -15.88
N LEU A 7 19.97 -12.33 -16.55
CA LEU A 7 20.06 -11.79 -17.90
C LEU A 7 19.44 -10.39 -17.94
N TYR A 8 20.28 -9.40 -18.18
CA TYR A 8 19.86 -8.01 -18.36
C TYR A 8 19.99 -7.61 -19.84
N ILE A 9 18.88 -7.18 -20.44
CA ILE A 9 18.81 -6.74 -21.84
C ILE A 9 18.29 -5.30 -21.83
N SER A 10 19.14 -4.33 -22.20
CA SER A 10 18.74 -2.93 -22.34
C SER A 10 18.97 -2.43 -23.76
N ASP A 11 18.09 -1.53 -24.22
CA ASP A 11 18.21 -0.79 -25.48
C ASP A 11 18.40 -1.70 -26.72
N CYS A 12 17.97 -2.97 -26.63
CA CYS A 12 18.10 -3.95 -27.70
C CYS A 12 16.95 -3.80 -28.70
N ASN A 13 17.12 -2.91 -29.66
CA ASN A 13 16.10 -2.60 -30.69
C ASN A 13 15.89 -3.72 -31.73
N SER A 14 16.67 -4.80 -31.68
CA SER A 14 16.47 -6.00 -32.51
C SER A 14 15.65 -7.07 -31.81
N LEU A 15 15.43 -6.97 -30.49
CA LEU A 15 14.67 -7.95 -29.72
C LEU A 15 13.19 -7.82 -30.06
N THR A 16 12.65 -8.80 -30.78
CA THR A 16 11.23 -8.86 -31.13
C THR A 16 10.43 -9.78 -30.22
N SER A 17 11.04 -10.84 -29.70
CA SER A 17 10.42 -11.80 -28.78
C SER A 17 11.43 -12.26 -27.72
N LEU A 18 10.93 -12.89 -26.65
CA LEU A 18 11.77 -13.59 -25.69
C LEU A 18 12.26 -14.90 -26.35
N PRO A 19 13.57 -15.17 -26.40
CA PRO A 19 14.07 -16.39 -27.02
C PRO A 19 14.00 -17.55 -26.02
N THR A 20 12.77 -17.90 -25.63
CA THR A 20 12.39 -18.85 -24.57
C THR A 20 13.10 -20.21 -24.69
N SER A 21 13.27 -20.73 -25.90
CA SER A 21 13.92 -22.01 -26.19
C SER A 21 15.45 -22.01 -26.08
N THR A 22 16.09 -20.82 -26.07
CA THR A 22 17.56 -20.69 -26.06
C THR A 22 18.12 -20.29 -24.70
N LEU A 23 17.24 -19.89 -23.78
CA LEU A 23 17.64 -19.44 -22.45
C LEU A 23 18.09 -20.66 -21.60
N PRO A 24 19.17 -20.52 -20.81
CA PRO A 24 19.67 -21.61 -19.99
C PRO A 24 18.73 -21.92 -18.82
N SER A 25 18.64 -23.19 -18.43
CA SER A 25 17.79 -23.63 -17.30
C SER A 25 18.24 -23.12 -15.92
N THR A 26 19.45 -22.58 -15.83
CA THR A 26 19.99 -21.92 -14.62
C THR A 26 19.45 -20.51 -14.41
N LEU A 27 18.78 -19.94 -15.41
CA LEU A 27 18.33 -18.56 -15.41
C LEU A 27 17.19 -18.34 -14.42
N LYS A 28 17.39 -17.42 -13.48
CA LYS A 28 16.46 -17.07 -12.41
C LYS A 28 15.83 -15.70 -12.64
N HIS A 29 16.60 -14.74 -13.15
CA HIS A 29 16.16 -13.35 -13.31
C HIS A 29 16.37 -12.87 -14.75
N ILE A 30 15.33 -12.31 -15.33
CA ILE A 30 15.36 -11.68 -16.65
C ILE A 30 14.86 -10.26 -16.51
N THR A 31 15.65 -9.29 -16.95
CA THR A 31 15.24 -7.89 -17.02
C THR A 31 15.38 -7.40 -18.45
N ILE A 32 14.29 -6.87 -18.99
CA ILE A 32 14.25 -6.25 -20.32
C ILE A 32 13.90 -4.78 -20.14
N CYS A 33 14.77 -3.89 -20.62
CA CYS A 33 14.60 -2.45 -20.51
C CYS A 33 14.70 -1.78 -21.89
N ARG A 34 13.81 -0.83 -22.19
CA ARG A 34 13.87 0.04 -23.39
C ARG A 34 13.95 -0.71 -24.73
N CYS A 35 13.46 -1.95 -24.81
CA CYS A 35 13.49 -2.76 -26.02
C CYS A 35 12.29 -2.43 -26.92
N ARG A 36 12.48 -1.48 -27.84
CA ARG A 36 11.39 -0.87 -28.61
C ARG A 36 10.74 -1.77 -29.67
N LYS A 37 11.28 -2.94 -29.99
CA LYS A 37 10.64 -3.85 -30.96
C LYS A 37 10.00 -5.06 -30.32
N LEU A 38 10.03 -5.17 -28.99
CA LEU A 38 9.48 -6.30 -28.27
C LEU A 38 7.96 -6.35 -28.49
N LYS A 39 7.50 -7.46 -29.08
CA LYS A 39 6.10 -7.81 -29.29
C LYS A 39 5.93 -9.26 -28.87
N LEU A 40 5.24 -9.50 -27.77
CA LEU A 40 4.93 -10.84 -27.30
C LEU A 40 3.47 -11.15 -27.63
N ASP A 41 3.24 -11.39 -28.92
CA ASP A 41 1.95 -11.78 -29.48
C ASP A 41 2.02 -13.30 -29.69
N LEU A 42 1.48 -14.06 -28.75
CA LEU A 42 1.25 -15.49 -28.92
C LEU A 42 -0.26 -15.64 -29.07
N HIS A 43 -0.70 -16.06 -30.26
CA HIS A 43 -2.11 -16.31 -30.55
C HIS A 43 -2.72 -17.23 -29.49
N GLU A 44 -4.00 -16.98 -29.20
CA GLU A 44 -4.84 -17.77 -28.29
C GLU A 44 -4.55 -19.27 -28.44
N CYS A 45 -4.27 -19.89 -27.30
CA CYS A 45 -3.88 -21.28 -27.21
C CYS A 45 -5.12 -22.16 -27.45
N ASP A 46 -5.50 -22.39 -28.71
CA ASP A 46 -6.51 -23.40 -29.10
C ASP A 46 -5.97 -24.83 -29.02
N SER A 47 -4.76 -25.03 -28.49
CA SER A 47 -4.13 -26.35 -28.39
C SER A 47 -3.17 -26.39 -27.21
N ILE A 48 -3.38 -27.37 -26.32
CA ILE A 48 -2.64 -27.62 -25.07
C ILE A 48 -1.20 -28.15 -25.37
N SER A 49 -0.48 -27.60 -26.35
CA SER A 49 0.81 -28.15 -26.77
C SER A 49 1.87 -27.16 -27.29
N SER A 50 1.66 -25.83 -27.25
CA SER A 50 2.65 -24.88 -27.79
C SER A 50 2.85 -23.59 -27.00
N ALA A 51 2.59 -23.58 -25.69
CA ALA A 51 3.11 -22.50 -24.85
C ALA A 51 4.63 -22.65 -24.73
N GLU A 52 5.36 -21.91 -25.56
CA GLU A 52 6.82 -21.81 -25.52
C GLU A 52 7.28 -21.44 -24.10
N SER A 53 7.84 -22.43 -23.39
CA SER A 53 8.26 -22.29 -22.00
C SER A 53 9.47 -21.38 -21.91
N VAL A 54 9.37 -20.27 -21.16
CA VAL A 54 10.57 -19.63 -20.62
C VAL A 54 11.20 -20.63 -19.63
N PRO A 55 12.52 -20.83 -19.61
CA PRO A 55 13.13 -21.73 -18.65
C PRO A 55 13.03 -21.05 -17.28
N ARG A 56 12.18 -21.59 -16.39
CA ARG A 56 12.08 -21.36 -14.92
C ARG A 56 12.59 -20.01 -14.39
N ALA A 57 12.39 -18.91 -15.11
CA ALA A 57 12.80 -17.60 -14.67
C ALA A 57 11.86 -17.22 -13.54
N ARG A 58 12.36 -17.27 -12.31
CA ARG A 58 11.60 -16.90 -11.12
C ARG A 58 11.19 -15.44 -11.18
N THR A 59 11.96 -14.58 -11.83
CA THR A 59 11.62 -13.17 -11.97
C THR A 59 11.77 -12.70 -13.40
N LEU A 60 10.72 -12.06 -13.91
CA LEU A 60 10.71 -11.36 -15.18
C LEU A 60 10.34 -9.89 -14.94
N SER A 61 11.23 -8.98 -15.34
CA SER A 61 11.02 -7.54 -15.24
C SER A 61 11.07 -6.89 -16.63
N ILE A 62 10.08 -6.07 -16.97
CA ILE A 62 9.95 -5.41 -18.27
C ILE A 62 9.69 -3.94 -18.07
N TRP A 63 10.67 -3.12 -18.44
CA TRP A 63 10.66 -1.69 -18.16
C TRP A 63 10.75 -0.86 -19.45
N SER A 64 9.96 0.20 -19.54
CA SER A 64 10.04 1.21 -20.59
C SER A 64 9.99 0.66 -22.03
N CYS A 65 9.28 -0.46 -22.25
CA CYS A 65 9.17 -1.10 -23.56
C CYS A 65 7.98 -0.52 -24.36
N GLN A 66 8.20 0.63 -24.98
CA GLN A 66 7.11 1.48 -25.46
C GLN A 66 6.29 0.95 -26.64
N ASN A 67 6.72 -0.07 -27.38
CA ASN A 67 5.88 -0.66 -28.45
C ASN A 67 5.18 -1.95 -28.00
N LEU A 68 5.31 -2.32 -26.73
CA LEU A 68 4.63 -3.49 -26.18
C LEU A 68 3.15 -3.14 -26.01
N THR A 69 2.30 -3.63 -26.91
CA THR A 69 0.84 -3.45 -26.85
C THR A 69 0.12 -4.63 -26.22
N ARG A 70 0.70 -5.82 -26.32
CA ARG A 70 0.18 -7.07 -25.78
C ARG A 70 1.32 -7.83 -25.12
N PHE A 71 1.03 -8.47 -23.99
CA PHE A 71 1.99 -9.30 -23.28
C PHE A 71 1.34 -10.58 -22.77
N LEU A 72 1.81 -11.73 -23.28
CA LEU A 72 1.53 -13.03 -22.69
C LEU A 72 2.57 -13.34 -21.61
N ILE A 73 2.10 -13.53 -20.38
CA ILE A 73 2.92 -13.94 -19.25
C ILE A 73 3.44 -15.35 -19.49
N PRO A 74 4.76 -15.55 -19.56
CA PRO A 74 5.33 -16.87 -19.83
C PRO A 74 5.15 -17.86 -18.68
N ASN A 75 5.00 -19.13 -19.02
CA ASN A 75 4.99 -20.22 -18.04
C ASN A 75 6.28 -20.27 -17.23
N GLY A 76 6.14 -20.58 -15.93
CA GLY A 76 7.27 -20.67 -15.00
C GLY A 76 7.71 -19.33 -14.38
N THR A 77 7.03 -18.23 -14.70
CA THR A 77 7.25 -16.92 -14.04
C THR A 77 6.65 -16.93 -12.63
N GLU A 78 7.49 -16.75 -11.61
CA GLU A 78 7.05 -16.66 -10.20
C GLU A 78 6.73 -15.21 -9.82
N ARG A 79 7.54 -14.25 -10.28
CA ARG A 79 7.38 -12.81 -10.10
C ARG A 79 7.43 -12.08 -11.43
N LEU A 80 6.41 -11.30 -11.73
CA LEU A 80 6.36 -10.41 -12.89
C LEU A 80 6.31 -8.96 -12.44
N ASP A 81 7.18 -8.13 -13.03
CA ASP A 81 7.24 -6.69 -12.78
C ASP A 81 7.25 -5.93 -14.12
N ILE A 82 6.15 -5.25 -14.44
CA ILE A 82 6.01 -4.44 -15.66
C ILE A 82 5.95 -2.97 -15.26
N ARG A 83 6.90 -2.15 -15.74
CA ARG A 83 6.95 -0.71 -15.43
C ARG A 83 7.08 0.16 -16.67
N CYS A 84 6.43 1.32 -16.64
CA CYS A 84 6.51 2.37 -17.66
C CYS A 84 6.29 1.84 -19.10
N CYS A 85 5.47 0.80 -19.26
CA CYS A 85 5.11 0.25 -20.58
C CYS A 85 3.81 0.90 -21.04
N GLU A 86 3.88 2.17 -21.43
CA GLU A 86 2.72 3.06 -21.54
C GLU A 86 1.70 2.59 -22.58
N ASN A 87 2.14 1.89 -23.62
CA ASN A 87 1.28 1.40 -24.70
C ASN A 87 0.73 -0.01 -24.47
N LEU A 88 0.99 -0.65 -23.32
CA LEU A 88 0.46 -1.98 -23.02
C LEU A 88 -1.06 -1.90 -22.84
N GLU A 89 -1.81 -2.59 -23.70
CA GLU A 89 -3.27 -2.61 -23.70
C GLU A 89 -3.83 -3.91 -23.13
N ILE A 90 -3.16 -5.04 -23.38
CA ILE A 90 -3.63 -6.38 -23.04
C ILE A 90 -2.55 -7.14 -22.29
N LEU A 91 -2.92 -7.64 -21.11
CA LEU A 91 -2.14 -8.61 -20.35
C LEU A 91 -2.85 -9.96 -20.35
N SER A 92 -2.16 -11.01 -20.78
CA SER A 92 -2.71 -12.36 -20.86
C SER A 92 -1.88 -13.33 -20.04
N VAL A 93 -2.52 -14.36 -19.50
CA VAL A 93 -1.88 -15.38 -18.65
C VAL A 93 -1.89 -16.71 -19.37
N ALA A 94 -0.74 -17.37 -19.45
CA ALA A 94 -0.67 -18.76 -19.91
C ALA A 94 -1.15 -19.72 -18.80
N CYS A 95 -1.65 -20.89 -19.17
CA CYS A 95 -2.17 -21.87 -18.22
C CYS A 95 -1.05 -22.58 -17.43
N GLY A 96 -1.25 -22.81 -16.12
CA GLY A 96 -0.33 -23.56 -15.26
C GLY A 96 0.76 -22.73 -14.58
N ILE A 97 0.50 -21.46 -14.31
CA ILE A 97 1.46 -20.53 -13.71
C ILE A 97 1.47 -20.65 -12.17
N GLN A 98 2.67 -20.71 -11.59
CA GLN A 98 2.92 -20.65 -10.14
C GLN A 98 3.42 -19.25 -9.73
N MET A 99 2.74 -18.21 -10.23
CA MET A 99 3.09 -16.83 -9.94
C MET A 99 2.62 -16.48 -8.53
N THR A 100 3.52 -15.91 -7.75
CA THR A 100 3.27 -15.42 -6.39
C THR A 100 3.18 -13.89 -6.36
N THR A 101 3.82 -13.20 -7.30
CA THR A 101 3.80 -11.73 -7.34
C THR A 101 3.58 -11.15 -8.73
N LEU A 102 2.61 -10.24 -8.84
CA LEU A 102 2.37 -9.41 -10.03
C LEU A 102 2.45 -7.93 -9.68
N ILE A 103 3.36 -7.21 -10.33
CA ILE A 103 3.54 -5.77 -10.19
C ILE A 103 3.37 -5.12 -11.55
N ILE A 104 2.48 -4.12 -11.61
CA ILE A 104 2.24 -3.33 -12.81
C ILE A 104 2.25 -1.86 -12.42
N SER A 105 3.16 -1.10 -13.03
CA SER A 105 3.34 0.32 -12.73
C SER A 105 3.39 1.15 -14.02
N GLU A 106 2.71 2.29 -14.04
CA GLU A 106 2.75 3.27 -15.13
C GLU A 106 2.38 2.70 -16.52
N CYS A 107 1.48 1.70 -16.58
CA CYS A 107 0.93 1.16 -17.82
C CYS A 107 -0.31 1.95 -18.24
N LYS A 108 -0.11 3.08 -18.92
CA LYS A 108 -1.15 4.09 -19.17
C LYS A 108 -2.32 3.67 -20.05
N LYS A 109 -2.15 2.66 -20.92
CA LYS A 109 -3.22 2.14 -21.80
C LYS A 109 -3.82 0.80 -21.35
N LEU A 110 -3.36 0.24 -20.23
CA LEU A 110 -3.83 -1.08 -19.78
C LEU A 110 -5.25 -0.94 -19.24
N LYS A 111 -6.20 -1.59 -19.91
CA LYS A 111 -7.63 -1.47 -19.58
C LYS A 111 -8.10 -2.51 -18.59
N TRP A 112 -7.56 -3.72 -18.68
CA TRP A 112 -8.02 -4.86 -17.90
C TRP A 112 -6.84 -5.71 -17.45
N LEU A 113 -6.99 -6.31 -16.27
CA LEU A 113 -6.18 -7.45 -15.87
C LEU A 113 -6.66 -8.72 -16.57
N PRO A 114 -5.85 -9.80 -16.57
CA PRO A 114 -6.19 -11.04 -17.25
C PRO A 114 -7.53 -11.63 -16.78
N GLU A 115 -8.44 -11.93 -17.71
CA GLU A 115 -9.71 -12.63 -17.43
C GLU A 115 -9.47 -13.98 -16.74
N GLY A 116 -10.36 -14.38 -15.82
CA GLY A 116 -10.23 -15.65 -15.11
C GLY A 116 -9.02 -15.75 -14.17
N MET A 117 -8.45 -14.62 -13.72
CA MET A 117 -7.26 -14.56 -12.86
C MET A 117 -7.38 -15.45 -11.62
N GLN A 118 -8.58 -15.55 -11.02
CA GLN A 118 -8.85 -16.40 -9.86
C GLN A 118 -8.46 -17.88 -10.10
N GLU A 119 -8.70 -18.41 -11.30
CA GLU A 119 -8.42 -19.80 -11.67
C GLU A 119 -7.03 -19.97 -12.28
N LEU A 120 -6.57 -18.97 -13.04
CA LEU A 120 -5.30 -19.04 -13.76
C LEU A 120 -4.08 -18.76 -12.88
N LEU A 121 -4.24 -17.98 -11.80
CA LEU A 121 -3.17 -17.60 -10.87
C LEU A 121 -3.50 -18.03 -9.43
N PRO A 122 -3.72 -19.33 -9.15
CA PRO A 122 -4.16 -19.78 -7.84
C PRO A 122 -3.10 -19.58 -6.74
N SER A 123 -1.83 -19.39 -7.10
CA SER A 123 -0.71 -19.16 -6.17
C SER A 123 -0.37 -17.69 -5.93
N LEU A 124 -1.13 -16.74 -6.51
CA LEU A 124 -0.81 -15.33 -6.39
C LEU A 124 -1.02 -14.86 -4.94
N GLU A 125 0.03 -14.31 -4.34
CA GLU A 125 0.05 -13.81 -2.96
C GLU A 125 0.11 -12.27 -2.93
N GLU A 126 0.75 -11.65 -3.91
CA GLU A 126 0.95 -10.20 -3.98
C GLU A 126 0.54 -9.64 -5.35
N LEU A 127 -0.35 -8.63 -5.31
CA LEU A 127 -0.74 -7.83 -6.48
C LEU A 127 -0.49 -6.35 -6.19
N ARG A 128 0.34 -5.69 -7.00
CA ARG A 128 0.57 -4.25 -6.94
C ARG A 128 0.23 -3.58 -8.26
N LEU A 129 -0.60 -2.55 -8.19
CA LEU A 129 -0.99 -1.72 -9.32
C LEU A 129 -0.68 -0.27 -8.97
N SER A 130 0.23 0.36 -9.70
CA SER A 130 0.54 1.78 -9.53
C SER A 130 0.34 2.53 -10.84
N ASP A 131 -0.27 3.71 -10.81
CA ASP A 131 -0.28 4.64 -11.93
C ASP A 131 -0.86 4.07 -13.24
N CYS A 132 -1.88 3.21 -13.14
CA CYS A 132 -2.61 2.58 -14.25
C CYS A 132 -4.02 3.19 -14.39
N PRO A 133 -4.19 4.34 -15.08
CA PRO A 133 -5.40 5.15 -15.07
C PRO A 133 -6.59 4.54 -15.85
N GLU A 134 -6.35 3.60 -16.75
CA GLU A 134 -7.39 3.02 -17.62
C GLU A 134 -8.02 1.74 -17.06
N ILE A 135 -7.50 1.18 -15.96
CA ILE A 135 -8.10 0.02 -15.31
C ILE A 135 -9.34 0.47 -14.54
N GLU A 136 -10.52 -0.03 -14.93
CA GLU A 136 -11.80 0.35 -14.30
C GLU A 136 -12.26 -0.63 -13.23
N SER A 137 -11.96 -1.93 -13.39
CA SER A 137 -12.35 -2.98 -12.45
C SER A 137 -11.40 -4.18 -12.51
N PHE A 138 -11.51 -5.04 -11.50
CA PHE A 138 -10.98 -6.40 -11.59
C PHE A 138 -11.79 -7.24 -12.59
N PRO A 139 -11.20 -8.30 -13.17
CA PRO A 139 -11.86 -9.18 -14.14
C PRO A 139 -13.02 -9.95 -13.52
N ASP A 140 -13.94 -10.40 -14.36
CA ASP A 140 -15.06 -11.24 -13.94
C ASP A 140 -14.52 -12.55 -13.34
N GLY A 141 -15.10 -12.97 -12.21
CA GLY A 141 -14.58 -14.06 -11.38
C GLY A 141 -13.72 -13.60 -10.20
N GLY A 142 -13.19 -12.37 -10.21
CA GLY A 142 -12.52 -11.75 -9.06
C GLY A 142 -11.03 -12.10 -8.89
N LEU A 143 -10.47 -11.72 -7.74
CA LEU A 143 -9.06 -11.91 -7.40
C LEU A 143 -8.78 -13.33 -6.85
N PRO A 144 -7.54 -13.84 -6.97
CA PRO A 144 -7.16 -15.15 -6.43
C PRO A 144 -7.32 -15.27 -4.90
N PHE A 145 -7.83 -16.42 -4.43
CA PHE A 145 -8.12 -16.64 -3.00
C PHE A 145 -6.88 -16.65 -2.08
N ASN A 146 -5.70 -16.94 -2.62
CA ASN A 146 -4.45 -16.94 -1.87
C ASN A 146 -3.79 -15.56 -1.77
N LEU A 147 -4.41 -14.52 -2.35
CA LEU A 147 -3.91 -13.16 -2.29
C LEU A 147 -3.82 -12.68 -0.83
N GLN A 148 -2.64 -12.26 -0.42
CA GLN A 148 -2.32 -11.78 0.93
C GLN A 148 -2.15 -10.26 0.96
N LEU A 149 -1.58 -9.69 -0.11
CA LEU A 149 -1.30 -8.27 -0.23
C LEU A 149 -1.86 -7.71 -1.54
N LEU A 150 -2.69 -6.67 -1.42
CA LEU A 150 -3.18 -5.87 -2.53
C LEU A 150 -2.72 -4.42 -2.34
N VAL A 151 -1.95 -3.90 -3.28
CA VAL A 151 -1.52 -2.50 -3.31
C VAL A 151 -2.07 -1.83 -4.55
N ILE A 152 -2.75 -0.70 -4.37
CA ILE A 152 -3.32 0.11 -5.44
C ILE A 152 -2.90 1.56 -5.19
N GLU A 153 -2.14 2.12 -6.13
CA GLU A 153 -1.62 3.47 -6.03
C GLU A 153 -1.96 4.25 -7.29
N SER A 154 -2.53 5.44 -7.14
CA SER A 154 -2.81 6.35 -8.25
C SER A 154 -3.66 5.75 -9.39
N CYS A 155 -4.52 4.76 -9.09
CA CYS A 155 -5.40 4.08 -10.05
C CYS A 155 -6.87 4.51 -9.84
N LYS A 156 -7.19 5.78 -10.13
CA LYS A 156 -8.48 6.41 -9.75
C LYS A 156 -9.72 5.66 -10.23
N LYS A 157 -9.74 5.24 -11.50
CA LYS A 157 -10.90 4.52 -12.08
C LYS A 157 -11.15 3.21 -11.35
N LEU A 158 -10.09 2.44 -11.07
CA LEU A 158 -10.16 1.17 -10.36
C LEU A 158 -10.73 1.35 -8.95
N VAL A 159 -10.23 2.32 -8.19
CA VAL A 159 -10.69 2.57 -6.81
C VAL A 159 -12.15 3.05 -6.80
N ASN A 160 -12.57 3.85 -7.77
CA ASN A 160 -13.99 4.22 -7.90
C ASN A 160 -14.90 2.98 -8.17
N GLY A 161 -14.37 1.95 -8.82
CA GLY A 161 -15.04 0.67 -9.10
C GLY A 161 -15.06 -0.34 -7.93
N GLN A 162 -14.62 0.04 -6.73
CA GLN A 162 -14.40 -0.87 -5.58
C GLN A 162 -15.57 -1.75 -5.15
N LYS A 163 -16.82 -1.39 -5.46
CA LYS A 163 -18.00 -2.23 -5.15
C LYS A 163 -17.92 -3.60 -5.83
N GLY A 164 -17.29 -3.67 -7.00
CA GLY A 164 -17.16 -4.91 -7.77
C GLY A 164 -16.07 -5.86 -7.28
N TRP A 165 -15.20 -5.43 -6.35
CA TRP A 165 -13.98 -6.19 -6.03
C TRP A 165 -14.23 -7.47 -5.25
N CYS A 166 -15.36 -7.57 -4.54
CA CYS A 166 -15.72 -8.73 -3.71
C CYS A 166 -14.59 -9.17 -2.74
N LEU A 167 -13.83 -8.21 -2.18
CA LEU A 167 -12.67 -8.50 -1.32
C LEU A 167 -13.04 -9.34 -0.09
N HIS A 168 -14.27 -9.23 0.41
CA HIS A 168 -14.78 -10.07 1.50
C HIS A 168 -14.69 -11.59 1.21
N ARG A 169 -14.56 -12.01 -0.05
CA ARG A 169 -14.40 -13.40 -0.48
C ARG A 169 -12.94 -13.90 -0.42
N LEU A 170 -11.98 -13.05 -0.11
CA LEU A 170 -10.56 -13.37 -0.08
C LEU A 170 -10.12 -13.75 1.35
N PRO A 171 -10.10 -15.04 1.73
CA PRO A 171 -9.84 -15.47 3.11
C PRO A 171 -8.38 -15.22 3.54
N SER A 172 -7.47 -15.11 2.56
CA SER A 172 -6.04 -14.95 2.80
C SER A 172 -5.59 -13.49 2.82
N LEU A 173 -6.46 -12.53 2.47
CA LEU A 173 -6.07 -11.12 2.40
C LEU A 173 -5.71 -10.59 3.79
N ARG A 174 -4.46 -10.15 3.96
CA ARG A 174 -3.90 -9.62 5.22
C ARG A 174 -3.65 -8.13 5.14
N ALA A 175 -3.28 -7.64 3.97
CA ALA A 175 -2.89 -6.24 3.79
C ALA A 175 -3.55 -5.65 2.55
N LEU A 176 -4.11 -4.45 2.73
CA LEU A 176 -4.68 -3.63 1.66
C LEU A 176 -4.13 -2.22 1.77
N ASP A 177 -3.36 -1.81 0.79
CA ASP A 177 -2.81 -0.45 0.71
C ASP A 177 -3.39 0.26 -0.51
N SER A 178 -4.10 1.35 -0.27
CA SER A 178 -4.70 2.18 -1.31
C SER A 178 -4.27 3.63 -1.18
N TYR A 179 -3.42 4.10 -2.10
CA TYR A 179 -2.91 5.48 -2.16
C TYR A 179 -3.41 6.21 -3.39
N HIS A 180 -3.53 7.53 -3.30
CA HIS A 180 -3.94 8.37 -4.40
C HIS A 180 -2.77 9.21 -4.93
N ASP A 181 -2.87 9.73 -6.15
CA ASP A 181 -1.86 10.57 -6.83
C ASP A 181 -1.65 11.96 -6.17
N GLY A 182 -2.11 12.16 -4.94
CA GLY A 182 -2.04 13.42 -4.22
C GLY A 182 -3.09 14.46 -4.63
N SER A 183 -3.89 14.24 -5.69
CA SER A 183 -4.93 15.19 -6.09
C SER A 183 -5.98 15.36 -4.99
N ASP A 184 -6.53 16.56 -4.89
CA ASP A 184 -7.61 16.86 -3.93
C ASP A 184 -8.98 16.35 -4.39
N GLU A 185 -9.06 15.71 -5.55
CA GLU A 185 -10.27 15.04 -6.02
C GLU A 185 -10.57 13.84 -5.13
N GLN A 186 -11.72 13.90 -4.50
CA GLN A 186 -12.17 12.89 -3.57
C GLN A 186 -12.65 11.62 -4.29
N ILE A 187 -12.30 10.46 -3.75
CA ILE A 187 -12.76 9.18 -4.28
C ILE A 187 -14.22 8.97 -3.88
N VAL A 188 -15.12 9.09 -4.85
CA VAL A 188 -16.55 8.80 -4.70
C VAL A 188 -16.75 7.30 -4.95
N GLY A 189 -16.41 6.48 -3.96
CA GLY A 189 -16.79 5.07 -4.00
C GLY A 189 -18.31 4.90 -3.79
N GLY A 190 -18.88 3.83 -4.33
CA GLY A 190 -20.25 3.41 -4.03
C GLY A 190 -20.44 3.05 -2.55
N GLU A 191 -21.68 3.11 -2.07
CA GLU A 191 -22.02 2.82 -0.66
C GLU A 191 -21.45 1.45 -0.21
N ASN A 192 -20.69 1.48 0.90
CA ASN A 192 -20.13 0.37 1.69
C ASN A 192 -19.01 -0.46 1.04
N TRP A 193 -17.78 -0.20 1.48
CA TRP A 193 -16.65 -1.10 1.22
C TRP A 193 -16.83 -2.39 2.03
N GLU A 194 -16.54 -3.55 1.45
CA GLU A 194 -16.65 -4.85 2.12
C GLU A 194 -15.28 -5.51 2.18
N LEU A 195 -14.69 -5.53 3.38
CA LEU A 195 -13.37 -6.05 3.64
C LEU A 195 -13.46 -7.32 4.51
N PRO A 196 -12.62 -8.34 4.29
CA PRO A 196 -12.61 -9.54 5.11
C PRO A 196 -12.04 -9.26 6.50
N CYS A 197 -12.55 -9.93 7.54
CA CYS A 197 -12.05 -9.79 8.91
C CYS A 197 -10.60 -10.27 9.11
N SER A 198 -10.00 -10.89 8.08
CA SER A 198 -8.61 -11.34 8.06
C SER A 198 -7.59 -10.23 7.85
N ILE A 199 -8.03 -9.02 7.48
CA ILE A 199 -7.14 -7.87 7.29
C ILE A 199 -6.46 -7.51 8.62
N GLN A 200 -5.14 -7.41 8.56
CA GLN A 200 -4.23 -7.00 9.63
C GLN A 200 -3.64 -5.61 9.37
N SER A 201 -3.45 -5.24 8.11
CA SER A 201 -2.90 -3.94 7.70
C SER A 201 -3.81 -3.26 6.69
N LEU A 202 -4.20 -2.02 6.98
CA LEU A 202 -5.07 -1.24 6.12
C LEU A 202 -4.51 0.17 5.96
N THR A 203 -4.15 0.52 4.73
CA THR A 203 -3.76 1.89 4.38
C THR A 203 -4.74 2.50 3.39
N ILE A 204 -5.28 3.67 3.70
CA ILE A 204 -6.35 4.31 2.92
C ILE A 204 -6.11 5.80 2.78
N ASP A 205 -6.19 6.30 1.54
CA ASP A 205 -6.12 7.73 1.22
C ASP A 205 -7.42 8.24 0.59
N ASN A 206 -7.91 9.40 1.07
CA ASN A 206 -8.96 10.21 0.46
C ASN A 206 -10.29 9.47 0.11
N LEU A 207 -10.68 8.49 0.93
CA LEU A 207 -11.81 7.60 0.68
C LEU A 207 -13.03 7.86 1.59
N LYS A 208 -14.18 8.22 1.02
CA LYS A 208 -15.43 8.51 1.78
C LYS A 208 -16.20 7.28 2.27
N THR A 209 -16.02 6.14 1.62
CA THR A 209 -16.89 4.95 1.80
C THR A 209 -16.54 4.09 3.00
N LEU A 210 -15.40 4.37 3.65
CA LEU A 210 -15.03 3.67 4.87
C LEU A 210 -15.98 4.07 5.98
N SER A 211 -16.85 3.16 6.40
CA SER A 211 -17.79 3.35 7.50
C SER A 211 -17.18 2.92 8.83
N SER A 212 -17.65 3.51 9.93
CA SER A 212 -17.21 3.14 11.29
C SER A 212 -17.60 1.71 11.64
N GLN A 213 -18.73 1.22 11.13
CA GLN A 213 -19.19 -0.14 11.34
C GLN A 213 -18.29 -1.16 10.66
N LEU A 214 -17.82 -0.87 9.43
CA LEU A 214 -16.85 -1.72 8.76
C LEU A 214 -15.54 -1.74 9.54
N LEU A 215 -15.02 -0.58 9.91
CA LEU A 215 -13.75 -0.50 10.65
C LEU A 215 -13.78 -1.32 11.95
N LYS A 216 -14.88 -1.24 12.70
CA LYS A 216 -15.09 -2.07 13.91
C LYS A 216 -15.14 -3.57 13.64
N SER A 217 -15.65 -3.98 12.47
CA SER A 217 -15.76 -5.40 12.12
C SER A 217 -14.41 -6.05 11.79
N LEU A 218 -13.37 -5.24 11.52
CA LEU A 218 -12.01 -5.72 11.25
C LEU A 218 -11.28 -6.11 12.54
N THR A 219 -11.76 -7.17 13.19
CA THR A 219 -11.26 -7.59 14.50
C THR A 219 -9.80 -8.04 14.52
N SER A 220 -9.19 -8.32 13.36
CA SER A 220 -7.77 -8.69 13.24
C SER A 220 -6.87 -7.52 12.86
N LEU A 221 -7.42 -6.30 12.73
CA LEU A 221 -6.66 -5.13 12.25
C LEU A 221 -5.65 -4.68 13.30
N GLU A 222 -4.37 -4.74 12.94
CA GLU A 222 -3.23 -4.38 13.80
C GLU A 222 -2.60 -3.05 13.38
N TYR A 223 -2.67 -2.68 12.09
CA TYR A 223 -2.10 -1.46 11.52
C TYR A 223 -3.16 -0.72 10.70
N LEU A 224 -3.39 0.55 11.05
CA LEU A 224 -4.27 1.45 10.32
C LEU A 224 -3.52 2.73 9.98
N ASP A 225 -3.36 3.00 8.69
CA ASP A 225 -2.82 4.25 8.14
C ASP A 225 -3.91 4.94 7.33
N THR A 226 -4.27 6.15 7.73
CA THR A 226 -5.28 6.94 7.02
C THR A 226 -4.72 8.28 6.61
N ARG A 227 -5.08 8.69 5.38
CA ARG A 227 -4.69 9.97 4.80
C ARG A 227 -5.89 10.72 4.25
N LYS A 228 -5.98 12.03 4.49
CA LYS A 228 -7.00 12.94 3.91
C LYS A 228 -8.47 12.44 4.01
N LEU A 229 -8.83 11.61 5.00
CA LEU A 229 -10.21 11.13 5.14
C LEU A 229 -11.11 12.21 5.78
N PRO A 230 -12.23 12.61 5.15
CA PRO A 230 -13.10 13.65 5.69
C PRO A 230 -13.93 13.19 6.90
N GLN A 231 -14.25 11.89 6.98
CA GLN A 231 -15.04 11.31 8.08
C GLN A 231 -14.20 10.78 9.26
N ILE A 232 -12.88 11.05 9.28
CA ILE A 232 -11.96 10.46 10.27
C ILE A 232 -12.38 10.70 11.71
N GLN A 233 -12.88 11.89 12.04
CA GLN A 233 -13.29 12.22 13.40
C GLN A 233 -14.47 11.34 13.85
N SER A 234 -15.46 11.11 12.96
CA SER A 234 -16.58 10.20 13.23
C SER A 234 -16.13 8.74 13.33
N LEU A 235 -15.19 8.31 12.47
CA LEU A 235 -14.62 6.97 12.51
C LEU A 235 -13.93 6.68 13.84
N LEU A 236 -13.09 7.61 14.28
CA LEU A 236 -12.37 7.47 15.53
C LEU A 236 -13.30 7.59 16.75
N GLU A 237 -14.34 8.43 16.73
CA GLU A 237 -15.29 8.60 17.86
C GLU A 237 -16.05 7.31 18.15
N GLN A 238 -16.38 6.56 17.10
CA GLN A 238 -17.07 5.28 17.23
C GLN A 238 -16.17 4.21 17.89
N GLY A 239 -14.86 4.36 17.80
CA GLY A 239 -13.87 3.43 18.36
C GLY A 239 -13.41 2.41 17.31
N PRO A 240 -12.12 2.43 16.90
CA PRO A 240 -11.54 1.38 16.06
C PRO A 240 -11.42 0.04 16.83
N PRO A 241 -11.09 -1.07 16.14
CA PRO A 241 -10.98 -2.38 16.78
C PRO A 241 -9.87 -2.42 17.84
N SER A 242 -10.08 -3.17 18.93
CA SER A 242 -9.16 -3.23 20.08
C SER A 242 -7.84 -3.96 19.78
N SER A 243 -7.77 -4.69 18.68
CA SER A 243 -6.55 -5.32 18.14
C SER A 243 -5.55 -4.32 17.56
N LEU A 244 -5.98 -3.08 17.30
CA LEU A 244 -5.15 -2.08 16.67
C LEU A 244 -3.91 -1.76 17.52
N SER A 245 -2.73 -2.02 16.95
CA SER A 245 -1.43 -1.81 17.58
C SER A 245 -0.72 -0.55 17.08
N LYS A 246 -1.04 -0.13 15.86
CA LYS A 246 -0.42 1.03 15.20
C LYS A 246 -1.51 1.85 14.51
N LEU A 247 -1.58 3.13 14.84
CA LEU A 247 -2.50 4.09 14.22
C LEU A 247 -1.70 5.26 13.66
N HIS A 248 -1.75 5.45 12.35
CA HIS A 248 -1.11 6.58 11.69
C HIS A 248 -2.16 7.46 11.00
N LEU A 249 -2.08 8.77 11.25
CA LEU A 249 -3.02 9.78 10.78
C LEU A 249 -2.25 10.88 10.04
N TYR A 250 -2.42 10.96 8.72
CA TYR A 250 -1.71 11.93 7.88
C TYR A 250 -2.68 12.90 7.19
N LEU A 251 -2.30 14.18 7.10
CA LEU A 251 -2.97 15.16 6.25
C LEU A 251 -4.49 15.30 6.51
N HIS A 252 -4.94 15.10 7.75
CA HIS A 252 -6.36 15.26 8.10
C HIS A 252 -6.68 16.71 8.47
N ASN A 253 -7.01 17.52 7.46
CA ASN A 253 -7.35 18.93 7.64
C ASN A 253 -8.69 19.16 8.36
N GLU A 254 -9.60 18.18 8.36
CA GLU A 254 -10.88 18.30 9.09
C GLU A 254 -10.76 17.86 10.56
N LEU A 255 -9.60 17.31 10.96
CA LEU A 255 -9.40 16.78 12.31
C LEU A 255 -9.00 17.90 13.26
N HIS A 256 -9.96 18.41 14.03
CA HIS A 256 -9.74 19.46 15.03
C HIS A 256 -9.23 18.93 16.37
N SER A 257 -9.68 17.74 16.76
CA SER A 257 -9.31 17.07 18.01
C SER A 257 -9.44 15.57 17.87
N LEU A 258 -8.58 14.81 18.54
CA LEU A 258 -8.74 13.36 18.64
C LEU A 258 -9.83 12.97 19.66
N PRO A 259 -10.70 11.98 19.34
CA PRO A 259 -11.81 11.63 20.19
C PRO A 259 -11.39 10.77 21.38
N THR A 260 -11.69 11.23 22.59
CA THR A 260 -11.29 10.52 23.82
C THR A 260 -11.95 9.15 23.95
N LYS A 261 -13.27 9.07 23.72
CA LYS A 261 -14.04 7.86 24.01
C LYS A 261 -13.63 6.69 23.12
N GLY A 262 -13.43 6.95 21.83
CA GLY A 262 -13.08 5.91 20.87
C GLY A 262 -11.66 5.38 21.02
N LEU A 263 -10.71 6.20 21.47
CA LEU A 263 -9.31 5.78 21.64
C LEU A 263 -9.03 5.10 22.99
N ARG A 264 -9.80 5.39 24.04
CA ARG A 264 -9.58 4.86 25.39
C ARG A 264 -9.62 3.33 25.46
N HIS A 265 -10.35 2.67 24.55
CA HIS A 265 -10.51 1.22 24.54
C HIS A 265 -9.41 0.46 23.79
N LEU A 266 -8.46 1.16 23.15
CA LEU A 266 -7.42 0.54 22.31
C LEU A 266 -6.26 -0.02 23.14
N THR A 267 -6.53 -1.03 23.97
CA THR A 267 -5.56 -1.63 24.91
C THR A 267 -4.33 -2.27 24.25
N SER A 268 -4.34 -2.44 22.93
CA SER A 268 -3.21 -2.99 22.16
C SER A 268 -2.38 -1.92 21.46
N LEU A 269 -2.82 -0.66 21.46
CA LEU A 269 -2.18 0.42 20.71
C LEU A 269 -0.81 0.70 21.31
N GLN A 270 0.24 0.49 20.51
CA GLN A 270 1.65 0.67 20.86
C GLN A 270 2.25 1.89 20.19
N SER A 271 1.83 2.21 18.95
CA SER A 271 2.34 3.35 18.17
C SER A 271 1.21 4.26 17.71
N LEU A 272 1.37 5.57 17.92
CA LEU A 272 0.54 6.61 17.32
C LEU A 272 1.42 7.60 16.56
N GLU A 273 1.11 7.78 15.28
CA GLU A 273 1.72 8.82 14.45
C GLU A 273 0.66 9.79 13.93
N ILE A 274 0.90 11.08 14.09
CA ILE A 274 0.07 12.16 13.56
C ILE A 274 0.97 13.10 12.79
N SER A 275 0.72 13.33 11.51
CA SER A 275 1.55 14.20 10.69
C SER A 275 0.74 15.11 9.76
N SER A 276 1.15 16.36 9.66
CA SER A 276 0.56 17.36 8.74
C SER A 276 -0.95 17.54 8.92
N CYS A 277 -1.46 17.38 10.15
CA CYS A 277 -2.85 17.63 10.52
C CYS A 277 -3.00 19.08 10.98
N HIS A 278 -3.13 20.01 10.03
CA HIS A 278 -2.99 21.45 10.31
C HIS A 278 -4.08 22.05 11.20
N GLN A 279 -5.29 21.50 11.23
CA GLN A 279 -6.38 22.01 12.07
C GLN A 279 -6.42 21.37 13.46
N LEU A 280 -5.54 20.40 13.75
CA LEU A 280 -5.51 19.72 15.03
C LEU A 280 -5.04 20.68 16.13
N GLN A 281 -5.93 20.96 17.09
CA GLN A 281 -5.68 21.91 18.17
C GLN A 281 -5.37 21.22 19.51
N SER A 282 -5.96 20.05 19.74
CA SER A 282 -5.81 19.32 21.00
C SER A 282 -5.85 17.80 20.84
N LEU A 283 -5.25 17.12 21.82
CA LEU A 283 -5.33 15.68 22.04
C LEU A 283 -6.20 15.41 23.29
N PRO A 284 -6.79 14.22 23.43
CA PRO A 284 -7.72 13.94 24.52
C PRO A 284 -7.05 13.95 25.90
N GLU A 285 -7.59 14.76 26.82
CA GLU A 285 -7.04 14.94 28.18
C GLU A 285 -7.27 13.71 29.10
N SER A 286 -8.34 12.96 28.86
CA SER A 286 -8.69 11.77 29.65
C SER A 286 -8.06 10.51 29.05
N GLY A 287 -6.72 10.46 29.11
CA GLY A 287 -5.86 9.27 29.03
C GLY A 287 -6.07 8.33 27.83
N LEU A 288 -5.05 8.22 26.99
CA LEU A 288 -4.95 7.13 26.01
C LEU A 288 -4.52 5.81 26.66
N PRO A 289 -4.64 4.68 25.93
CA PRO A 289 -4.36 3.36 26.48
C PRO A 289 -2.93 3.26 27.03
N SER A 290 -2.79 2.57 28.16
CA SER A 290 -1.52 2.34 28.86
C SER A 290 -0.52 1.50 28.07
N SER A 291 -0.93 0.89 26.95
CA SER A 291 -0.07 0.18 25.99
C SER A 291 0.78 1.13 25.13
N LEU A 292 0.46 2.43 25.16
CA LEU A 292 1.16 3.55 24.55
C LEU A 292 2.68 3.54 24.70
N SER A 293 3.45 3.03 23.73
CA SER A 293 4.92 2.98 23.82
C SER A 293 5.63 4.03 22.95
N GLU A 294 5.11 4.30 21.75
CA GLU A 294 5.70 5.22 20.79
C GLU A 294 4.68 6.29 20.36
N MET A 295 5.11 7.55 20.36
CA MET A 295 4.31 8.65 19.86
C MET A 295 5.14 9.57 18.99
N THR A 296 4.60 9.86 17.80
CA THR A 296 5.19 10.80 16.86
C THR A 296 4.17 11.82 16.40
N ILE A 297 4.49 13.11 16.55
CA ILE A 297 3.66 14.22 16.06
C ILE A 297 4.53 15.12 15.20
N ARG A 298 4.09 15.37 13.96
CA ARG A 298 4.84 16.17 13.00
C ARG A 298 3.97 17.20 12.33
N ASP A 299 4.52 18.38 12.09
CA ASP A 299 3.91 19.37 11.21
C ASP A 299 2.45 19.67 11.59
N CYS A 300 2.20 19.81 12.89
CA CYS A 300 0.89 20.15 13.46
C CYS A 300 0.96 21.56 14.06
N PRO A 301 0.86 22.62 13.25
CA PRO A 301 1.13 24.00 13.66
C PRO A 301 0.17 24.56 14.71
N ASN A 302 -1.07 24.10 14.73
CA ASN A 302 -2.11 24.59 15.63
C ASN A 302 -2.24 23.79 16.94
N LEU A 303 -1.46 22.72 17.12
CA LEU A 303 -1.54 21.87 18.30
C LEU A 303 -0.95 22.60 19.52
N GLN A 304 -1.80 22.96 20.49
CA GLN A 304 -1.43 23.88 21.57
C GLN A 304 -0.90 23.18 22.82
N SER A 305 -1.33 21.95 23.06
CA SER A 305 -0.99 21.21 24.27
C SER A 305 -0.85 19.72 23.99
N LEU A 306 -0.16 19.05 24.90
CA LEU A 306 -0.09 17.60 24.98
C LEU A 306 -0.78 17.17 26.27
N PRO A 307 -1.40 15.99 26.31
CA PRO A 307 -1.98 15.51 27.55
C PRO A 307 -0.83 14.92 28.37
N ILE A 308 -0.17 15.77 29.15
CA ILE A 308 1.04 15.43 29.91
C ILE A 308 0.87 14.15 30.74
N LYS A 309 -0.31 13.99 31.36
CA LYS A 309 -0.68 12.80 32.14
C LYS A 309 -0.63 11.49 31.34
N TRP A 310 -0.81 11.54 30.02
CA TRP A 310 -0.67 10.40 29.13
C TRP A 310 0.81 10.02 28.96
N ILE A 311 1.63 11.02 28.67
CA ILE A 311 3.02 10.85 28.30
C ILE A 311 3.84 10.29 29.46
N ALA A 312 3.42 10.58 30.70
CA ALA A 312 4.21 10.36 31.89
C ALA A 312 4.24 8.92 32.47
N SER A 313 3.62 7.92 31.82
CA SER A 313 3.46 6.59 32.46
C SER A 313 3.83 5.35 31.64
N SER A 314 4.07 5.46 30.32
CA SER A 314 4.34 4.27 29.49
C SER A 314 5.20 4.51 28.23
N LEU A 315 5.50 5.75 27.85
CA LEU A 315 6.21 6.02 26.60
C LEU A 315 7.70 5.65 26.70
N SER A 316 8.16 4.89 25.72
CA SER A 316 9.59 4.63 25.49
C SER A 316 10.21 5.63 24.50
N LYS A 317 9.38 6.20 23.61
CA LYS A 317 9.80 7.12 22.56
C LYS A 317 8.77 8.22 22.30
N LEU A 318 9.24 9.46 22.31
CA LEU A 318 8.49 10.65 21.96
C LEU A 318 9.22 11.44 20.85
N SER A 319 8.54 11.71 19.75
CA SER A 319 9.08 12.49 18.63
C SER A 319 8.13 13.62 18.27
N ILE A 320 8.59 14.87 18.35
CA ILE A 320 7.82 16.06 18.02
C ILE A 320 8.64 16.96 17.11
N CYS A 321 8.21 17.15 15.86
CA CYS A 321 8.91 18.03 14.91
C CYS A 321 7.94 18.97 14.20
N SER A 322 8.40 20.17 13.85
CA SER A 322 7.59 21.18 13.15
C SER A 322 6.25 21.52 13.85
N CYS A 323 6.23 21.51 15.19
CA CYS A 323 5.08 21.93 16.01
C CYS A 323 5.42 23.22 16.80
N PRO A 324 5.30 24.41 16.20
CA PRO A 324 5.74 25.69 16.78
C PRO A 324 5.12 26.04 18.13
N LEU A 325 3.86 25.69 18.38
CA LEU A 325 3.17 26.00 19.65
C LEU A 325 3.60 25.06 20.79
N LEU A 326 3.94 23.80 20.46
CA LEU A 326 4.46 22.84 21.44
C LEU A 326 5.94 23.03 21.76
N LYS A 327 6.73 23.54 20.79
CA LYS A 327 8.18 23.63 20.92
C LYS A 327 8.65 24.38 22.18
N PRO A 328 8.08 25.55 22.58
CA PRO A 328 8.46 26.22 23.81
C PRO A 328 8.10 25.42 25.08
N LEU A 329 6.97 24.70 25.06
CA LEU A 329 6.51 23.89 26.19
C LEU A 329 7.41 22.68 26.45
N LEU A 330 8.09 22.19 25.41
CA LEU A 330 8.95 21.01 25.44
C LEU A 330 10.44 21.39 25.43
N GLU A 331 10.79 22.67 25.54
CA GLU A 331 12.20 23.11 25.49
C GLU A 331 13.03 22.40 26.57
N PHE A 332 14.19 21.87 26.19
CA PHE A 332 15.09 21.17 27.11
C PHE A 332 15.40 22.04 28.35
N ASP A 333 15.11 21.51 29.54
CA ASP A 333 15.37 22.12 30.85
C ASP A 333 14.62 23.46 31.13
N LYS A 334 13.79 23.93 30.20
CA LYS A 334 13.05 25.20 30.35
C LYS A 334 11.56 25.09 30.08
N GLY A 335 11.15 24.13 29.27
CA GLY A 335 9.77 23.91 28.89
C GLY A 335 8.96 23.39 30.08
N GLU A 336 7.73 23.89 30.22
CA GLU A 336 6.80 23.50 31.28
C GLU A 336 6.54 21.98 31.31
N TYR A 337 6.58 21.32 30.15
CA TYR A 337 6.33 19.88 30.03
C TYR A 337 7.59 19.05 30.20
N TRP A 338 8.79 19.66 30.22
CA TRP A 338 10.06 18.94 30.28
C TRP A 338 10.18 18.00 31.49
N PRO A 339 9.87 18.42 32.74
CA PRO A 339 9.98 17.54 33.91
C PRO A 339 9.13 16.27 33.80
N GLU A 340 8.01 16.38 33.09
CA GLU A 340 7.01 15.33 32.95
C GLU A 340 7.34 14.35 31.82
N ILE A 341 8.28 14.70 30.92
CA ILE A 341 8.70 13.84 29.81
C ILE A 341 10.15 13.38 29.94
N ALA A 342 10.95 13.99 30.81
CA ALA A 342 12.39 13.75 30.93
C ALA A 342 12.78 12.30 31.30
N HIS A 343 11.83 11.51 31.82
CA HIS A 343 12.04 10.09 32.12
C HIS A 343 11.91 9.19 30.89
N ILE A 344 11.41 9.69 29.75
CA ILE A 344 11.25 8.92 28.51
C ILE A 344 12.65 8.63 27.95
N PRO A 345 12.99 7.36 27.65
CA PRO A 345 14.31 6.99 27.15
C PRO A 345 14.73 7.67 25.84
N GLN A 346 13.79 7.90 24.92
CA GLN A 346 14.07 8.50 23.61
C GLN A 346 13.17 9.71 23.37
N ILE A 347 13.77 10.91 23.31
CA ILE A 347 13.06 12.17 23.08
C ILE A 347 13.70 12.88 21.88
N TYR A 348 12.91 13.14 20.84
CA TYR A 348 13.31 13.89 19.65
C TYR A 348 12.43 15.13 19.53
N ILE A 349 13.02 16.32 19.65
CA ILE A 349 12.29 17.60 19.53
C ILE A 349 12.95 18.47 18.48
N GLY A 350 12.20 18.82 17.44
CA GLY A 350 12.66 19.70 16.36
C GLY A 350 13.64 19.06 15.37
N VAL A 351 13.86 17.74 15.46
CA VAL A 351 14.66 16.96 14.51
C VAL A 351 13.76 15.89 13.87
N THR A 352 13.84 15.72 12.57
CA THR A 352 13.18 14.65 11.82
C THR A 352 13.99 13.36 11.98
N ILE A 353 13.39 12.31 12.53
CA ILE A 353 14.00 10.96 12.59
C ILE A 353 14.28 10.42 11.17
N PHE A 354 13.62 10.98 10.15
CA PHE A 354 13.74 10.58 8.75
C PHE A 354 14.82 11.27 7.92
N ASP A 355 15.66 12.14 8.50
CA ASP A 355 16.79 12.74 7.76
C ASP A 355 17.86 11.70 7.32
N HIS A 356 17.67 10.41 7.61
CA HIS A 356 18.53 9.33 7.15
C HIS A 356 17.86 8.18 6.36
N GLU A 357 16.53 8.14 6.17
CA GLU A 357 15.88 6.97 5.53
C GLU A 357 14.78 7.27 4.47
N SER A 358 14.64 8.50 3.96
CA SER A 358 13.60 8.84 2.98
C SER A 358 14.09 9.24 1.58
N GLU A 359 15.33 8.96 1.23
CA GLU A 359 15.78 8.87 -0.17
C GLU A 359 15.83 7.39 -0.60
N CYS A 360 14.67 6.72 -0.70
CA CYS A 360 14.52 5.46 -1.44
C CYS A 360 13.04 5.08 -1.56
N LEU A 361 12.40 5.47 -2.67
CA LEU A 361 11.67 4.59 -3.59
C LEU A 361 11.33 5.34 -4.88
#